data_AF-H9WQE7-F1
#
_entry.id   AF-H9WQE7-F1
#
_cell.length_a   1.000
_cell.length_b   1.000
_cell.length_c   1.000
_cell.angle_alpha   90.00
_cell.angle_beta   90.00
_cell.angle_gamma   90.00
#
_symmetry.space_group_name_H-M   'P 1'
#
loop_
_entity.id
_entity.type
_entity.pdbx_description
1 polymer ?
#
loop_
_entity_poly.entity_id
_entity_poly.type
_entity_poly.pdbx_seq_one_letter_code
_entity_poly.pdbx_strand_id
1 'polypeptide(L)' 'LKFEGNRSVALVNKSCDFLKEECLIPASWWVEKNKGMVLDGNGMWTLADPPEDDIPKPEED' A
#
# COMPACT_ATOMS: atom_id res chain seq x y z
N LEU A 1 15.05 -1.21 23.96
CA LEU A 1 13.95 -0.53 23.24
C LEU A 1 12.64 -1.13 23.72
N LYS A 2 11.84 -0.39 24.49
CA LYS A 2 10.52 -0.83 24.96
C LYS A 2 9.50 -0.05 24.14
N PHE A 3 8.81 -0.73 23.23
CA PHE A 3 7.76 -0.10 22.42
C PHE A 3 6.47 -0.06 23.25
N GLU A 4 6.02 1.14 23.61
CA GLU A 4 4.74 1.36 24.26
C GLU A 4 3.64 1.36 23.18
N GLY A 5 3.14 0.16 22.87
CA GLY A 5 2.04 -0.06 21.94
C GLY A 5 2.19 -1.36 21.15
N ASN A 6 1.07 -2.06 20.90
CA ASN A 6 1.01 -3.28 20.07
C ASN A 6 1.21 -2.95 18.57
N ARG A 7 2.26 -2.21 18.23
CA ARG A 7 2.58 -1.86 16.84
C ARG A 7 3.39 -3.00 16.22
N SER A 8 2.92 -3.52 15.10
CA SER A 8 3.60 -4.61 14.39
C SER A 8 4.99 -4.20 13.90
N VAL A 9 5.99 -5.05 14.14
CA VAL A 9 7.36 -4.88 13.61
C VAL A 9 7.40 -4.84 12.08
N ALA A 10 6.42 -5.48 11.41
CA ALA A 10 6.30 -5.50 9.95
C ALA A 10 6.25 -4.10 9.33
N LEU A 11 5.72 -3.12 10.07
CA LEU A 11 5.59 -1.75 9.58
C LEU A 11 6.94 -1.05 9.35
N VAL A 12 8.05 -1.57 9.90
CA VAL A 12 9.38 -1.06 9.58
C VAL A 12 9.67 -1.23 8.09
N ASN A 13 9.52 -2.45 7.55
CA ASN A 13 9.76 -2.73 6.13
C ASN A 13 8.63 -2.29 5.19
N LYS A 14 7.71 -1.42 5.64
CA LYS A 14 6.58 -0.94 4.81
C LYS A 14 7.08 -0.31 3.50
N SER A 15 8.15 0.48 3.57
CA SER A 15 8.75 1.18 2.41
C SER A 15 10.29 1.14 2.42
N CYS A 16 10.88 0.18 3.14
CA CYS A 16 12.33 0.00 3.24
C CYS A 16 12.71 -1.45 3.53
N ASP A 17 14.00 -1.69 3.78
CA ASP A 17 14.59 -3.00 4.12
C ASP A 17 15.55 -2.89 5.32
N PHE A 18 15.00 -2.67 6.52
CA PHE A 18 15.81 -2.46 7.74
C PHE A 18 15.65 -3.57 8.77
N LEU A 19 14.65 -4.44 8.63
CA LEU A 19 14.51 -5.61 9.47
C LEU A 19 15.56 -6.65 9.11
N LYS A 20 15.95 -7.44 10.11
CA LYS A 20 16.85 -8.56 9.88
C LYS A 20 16.11 -9.68 9.15
N GLU A 21 16.84 -10.48 8.37
CA GLU A 21 16.27 -11.59 7.59
C GLU A 21 15.52 -12.61 8.45
N GLU A 22 15.90 -12.81 9.72
CA GLU A 22 15.22 -13.76 10.61
C GLU A 22 13.79 -13.32 10.98
N CYS A 23 13.43 -12.06 10.74
CA CYS A 23 12.05 -11.59 10.87
C CYS A 23 11.15 -12.11 9.75
N LEU A 24 11.71 -12.57 8.61
CA LEU A 24 10.98 -13.10 7.45
C LEU A 24 9.91 -12.15 6.89
N ILE A 25 10.17 -10.84 6.98
CA ILE A 25 9.26 -9.80 6.48
C ILE A 25 9.86 -9.22 5.19
N PRO A 26 9.15 -9.28 4.05
CA PRO A 26 9.67 -8.76 2.80
C PRO A 26 10.01 -7.27 2.90
N ALA A 27 11.08 -6.88 2.21
CA ALA A 27 11.44 -5.48 1.98
C ALA A 27 10.34 -4.75 1.21
N SER A 28 10.09 -3.49 1.56
CA SER A 28 9.14 -2.60 0.85
C SER A 28 7.83 -3.28 0.48
N TRP A 29 7.25 -4.05 1.42
CA TRP A 29 6.15 -4.95 1.12
C TRP A 29 4.85 -4.23 0.76
N TRP A 30 4.71 -2.96 1.14
CA TRP A 30 3.52 -2.22 0.79
C TRP A 30 3.56 -1.95 -0.71
N VAL A 31 2.51 -2.40 -1.39
CA VAL A 31 2.16 -2.04 -2.76
C VAL A 31 0.64 -2.11 -2.90
N GLU A 32 0.05 -1.31 -3.78
CA GLU A 32 -1.36 -1.49 -4.14
C GLU A 32 -1.59 -2.91 -4.68
N LYS A 33 -2.78 -3.45 -4.44
CA LYS A 33 -3.16 -4.74 -5.02
C LYS A 33 -2.98 -4.66 -6.54
N ASN A 34 -2.23 -5.61 -7.12
CA ASN A 34 -1.89 -5.63 -8.54
C ASN A 34 -1.27 -4.31 -9.06
N LYS A 35 -0.60 -3.52 -8.19
CA LYS A 35 -0.07 -2.19 -8.50
C LYS A 35 -1.14 -1.20 -9.01
N GLY A 36 -2.37 -1.32 -8.51
CA GLY A 36 -3.48 -0.45 -8.89
C GLY A 36 -4.16 -0.84 -10.22
N MET A 37 -3.84 -2.01 -10.76
CA MET A 37 -4.42 -2.50 -12.00
C MET A 37 -5.66 -3.38 -11.74
N VAL A 38 -6.63 -3.32 -12.65
CA VAL A 38 -7.84 -4.16 -12.68
C VAL A 38 -7.97 -4.82 -14.05
N LEU A 39 -8.68 -5.95 -14.11
CA LEU A 39 -9.08 -6.57 -15.37
C LEU A 39 -10.40 -5.95 -15.83
N ASP A 40 -10.43 -5.42 -17.05
CA ASP A 40 -11.65 -4.88 -17.65
C ASP A 40 -12.57 -6.00 -18.19
N GLY A 41 -13.74 -5.60 -18.72
CA GLY A 41 -14.71 -6.53 -19.31
C GLY A 41 -14.21 -7.28 -20.55
N ASN A 42 -13.09 -6.84 -21.12
CA ASN A 42 -12.45 -7.42 -22.29
C ASN A 42 -11.26 -8.32 -21.88
N GLY A 43 -10.98 -8.45 -20.58
CA GLY A 43 -9.87 -9.22 -20.04
C GLY A 43 -8.51 -8.54 -20.16
N MET A 44 -8.46 -7.23 -20.41
CA MET A 44 -7.23 -6.44 -20.44
C MET A 44 -6.96 -5.82 -19.07
N TRP A 45 -5.68 -5.69 -18.71
CA TRP A 45 -5.28 -4.97 -17.50
C TRP A 45 -5.25 -3.47 -17.76
N THR A 46 -6.03 -2.72 -16.99
CA THR A 46 -6.11 -1.25 -17.04
C THR A 46 -5.88 -0.69 -15.64
N LEU A 47 -5.52 0.60 -15.54
CA LEU A 47 -5.45 1.27 -14.24
C LEU A 47 -6.85 1.44 -13.67
N ALA A 48 -7.00 1.18 -12.38
CA ALA A 48 -8.24 1.50 -11.68
C ALA A 48 -8.47 3.01 -11.68
N ASP A 49 -9.74 3.41 -11.75
CA ASP A 49 -10.11 4.80 -11.49
C ASP A 49 -9.72 5.17 -10.04
N PRO A 50 -9.33 6.44 -9.80
CA PRO A 50 -9.05 6.90 -8.45
C PRO A 50 -10.27 6.70 -7.52
N PRO A 51 -10.06 6.40 -6.23
CA PRO A 51 -11.13 6.43 -5.24
C PRO A 51 -11.86 7.78 -5.27
N GLU A 52 -13.17 7.79 -5.01
CA GLU A 52 -13.97 9.03 -5.03
C GLU A 52 -13.41 10.13 -4.10
N ASP A 53 -12.79 9.74 -2.99
CA ASP A 53 -12.17 10.64 -2.03
C ASP A 53 -10.88 11.31 -2.55
N ASP A 54 -10.21 10.68 -3.53
CA ASP A 54 -9.01 11.20 -4.18
C ASP A 54 -9.34 12.07 -5.41
N ILE A 55 -10.61 12.12 -5.82
CA ILE A 55 -11.07 12.99 -6.89
C ILE A 55 -11.16 14.42 -6.36
N PRO A 56 -10.48 15.41 -6.96
CA PRO A 56 -10.60 16.81 -6.55
C PRO A 56 -12.06 17.26 -6.59
N LYS A 57 -12.61 17.62 -5.43
CA LYS A 57 -13.93 18.22 -5.34
C LYS A 57 -13.81 19.72 -5.62
N PRO A 58 -14.72 20.31 -6.42
CA PRO A 58 -14.80 21.75 -6.55
C PRO A 58 -14.92 22.39 -5.17
N GLU A 59 -14.30 23.57 -4.98
CA GLU A 59 -14.57 24.39 -3.80
C GLU A 59 -16.06 24.76 -3.83
N GLU A 60 -16.79 24.47 -2.74
CA GLU A 60 -18.18 24.92 -2.61
C GLU A 60 -18.16 26.43 -2.31
N ASP A 61 -18.82 27.23 -3.15
CA ASP A 61 -19.01 28.68 -2.95
C ASP A 61 -19.91 29.00 -1.73
#